data_AF-A0A9E4CRP7-F1
#
_entry.id   AF-A0A9E4CRP7-F1
#
_cell.length_a   1.000
_cell.length_b   1.000
_cell.length_c   1.000
_cell.angle_alpha   90.00
_cell.angle_beta   90.00
_cell.angle_gamma   90.00
#
_symmetry.space_group_name_H-M   'P 1'
#
loop_
_entity.id
_entity.type
_entity.pdbx_description
1 polymer ?
#
loop_
_entity_poly.entity_id
_entity_poly.type
_entity_poly.pdbx_seq_one_letter_code
_entity_poly.pdbx_strand_id
1 'polypeptide(L)'
;MTTNIDTTITGNDLTGLGIEHGPIFGIALAAAKAAEDQVGRSGALALVRDAIDAPDTHLEHPLVGALATALVEEAAREAALPAPFTEREEPAPYASWCADADPGALEQMANSMRLPSTVRGALMPDAHRGYGLPIGGVLATEGTVIPYAVGVDIACRMKLTVLDIDPATLRGSKDRYEKTLLRETAFGTGAVLNAKDRLDHDVLDSGRWTELQLLRNLREKAAAQLGTSGSGNHFVEFGELTLTEPDLGLEPGTYLALMSHSGSRGPGAMVAGHFSRLARELHPTLPDELAHLAWLDMDSDEGRAYWYAMNLMGDFASACHWVIHERVRTALKAKVLTSVENHHNFAWLEEHDGRELVVHRKGATPAG
;
A
#
# COMPACT_ATOMS: atom_id res chain seq x y z
N MET A 1 -44.33 34.58 50.74
CA MET A 1 -43.41 34.18 49.68
C MET A 1 -43.00 32.73 49.96
N THR A 2 -43.76 31.78 49.44
CA THR A 2 -43.37 30.37 49.42
C THR A 2 -42.34 30.22 48.31
N THR A 3 -41.08 30.08 48.68
CA THR A 3 -40.02 29.66 47.77
C THR A 3 -40.34 28.24 47.32
N ASN A 4 -40.82 28.09 46.07
CA ASN A 4 -40.72 26.82 45.36
C ASN A 4 -39.22 26.50 45.26
N ILE A 5 -38.74 25.65 46.15
CA ILE A 5 -37.46 24.99 45.95
C ILE A 5 -37.73 24.02 44.81
N ASP A 6 -37.01 24.18 43.70
CA ASP A 6 -37.14 23.32 42.54
C ASP A 6 -36.72 21.89 42.95
N THR A 7 -37.71 21.04 43.22
CA THR A 7 -37.51 19.72 43.85
C THR A 7 -37.18 18.62 42.85
N THR A 8 -36.95 18.94 41.58
CA THR A 8 -36.77 17.93 40.51
C THR A 8 -35.32 17.92 40.02
N ILE A 9 -34.72 16.75 39.86
CA ILE A 9 -33.36 16.63 39.31
C ILE A 9 -33.32 17.14 37.86
N THR A 10 -32.33 17.99 37.60
CA THR A 10 -32.08 18.64 36.32
C THR A 10 -30.79 18.13 35.67
N GLY A 11 -30.57 18.44 34.39
CA GLY A 11 -29.31 18.12 33.72
C GLY A 11 -28.08 18.81 34.34
N ASN A 12 -28.26 19.97 34.97
CA ASN A 12 -27.16 20.66 35.65
C ASN A 12 -26.66 19.86 36.85
N ASP A 13 -27.56 19.14 37.54
CA ASP A 13 -27.18 18.27 38.65
C ASP A 13 -26.28 17.13 38.16
N LEU A 14 -26.61 16.51 37.03
CA LEU A 14 -25.79 15.44 36.41
C LEU A 14 -24.45 15.94 35.90
N THR A 15 -24.41 17.16 35.34
CA THR A 15 -23.15 17.79 34.93
C THR A 15 -22.27 18.05 36.16
N GLY A 16 -22.85 18.46 37.29
CA GLY A 16 -22.17 18.53 38.59
C GLY A 16 -21.72 17.17 39.13
N LEU A 17 -22.33 16.08 38.65
CA LEU A 17 -21.87 14.71 38.87
C LEU A 17 -20.79 14.25 37.86
N GLY A 18 -20.32 15.12 36.96
CA GLY A 18 -19.26 14.76 36.00
C GLY A 18 -19.77 13.93 34.81
N ILE A 19 -21.09 13.83 34.61
CA ILE A 19 -21.65 13.25 33.38
C ILE A 19 -21.74 14.35 32.32
N GLU A 20 -20.92 14.23 31.27
CA GLU A 20 -20.96 15.13 30.13
C GLU A 20 -22.17 14.86 29.22
N HIS A 21 -22.59 15.89 28.47
CA HIS A 21 -23.64 15.74 27.47
C HIS A 21 -23.21 14.77 26.36
N GLY A 22 -23.81 13.59 26.34
CA GLY A 22 -23.46 12.51 25.42
C GLY A 22 -24.46 11.35 25.47
N PRO A 23 -24.12 10.19 24.89
CA PRO A 23 -25.02 9.03 24.78
C PRO A 23 -25.60 8.55 26.12
N ILE A 24 -24.84 8.65 27.21
CA ILE A 24 -25.25 8.22 28.56
C ILE A 24 -26.11 9.26 29.27
N PHE A 25 -26.04 10.54 28.90
CA PHE A 25 -26.64 11.64 29.67
C PHE A 25 -28.16 11.49 29.85
N GLY A 26 -28.87 11.04 28.81
CA GLY A 26 -30.31 10.78 28.88
C GLY A 26 -30.66 9.61 29.80
N ILE A 27 -29.82 8.57 29.82
CA ILE A 27 -29.97 7.37 30.67
C ILE A 27 -29.75 7.77 32.13
N ALA A 28 -28.71 8.56 32.40
CA ALA A 28 -28.42 9.10 33.73
C ALA A 28 -29.56 9.96 34.27
N LEU A 29 -30.16 10.83 33.43
CA LEU A 29 -31.30 11.65 33.82
C LEU A 29 -32.55 10.82 34.12
N ALA A 30 -32.80 9.77 33.34
CA ALA A 30 -33.91 8.86 33.59
C ALA A 30 -33.72 8.10 34.91
N ALA A 31 -32.51 7.58 35.15
CA ALA A 31 -32.17 6.87 36.39
C ALA A 31 -32.28 7.78 37.62
N ALA A 32 -31.77 9.02 37.53
CA ALA A 32 -31.82 9.98 38.62
C ALA A 32 -33.27 10.36 38.99
N LYS A 33 -34.13 10.60 37.99
CA LYS A 33 -35.55 10.91 38.22
C LYS A 33 -36.31 9.71 38.79
N ALA A 34 -36.07 8.51 38.28
CA ALA A 34 -36.68 7.29 38.81
C ALA A 34 -36.27 7.00 40.26
N ALA A 35 -35.02 7.32 40.61
CA ALA A 35 -34.53 7.23 41.99
C ALA A 35 -35.10 8.34 42.89
N GLU A 36 -35.27 9.56 42.38
CA GLU A 36 -35.81 10.70 43.14
C GLU A 36 -37.20 10.41 43.71
N ASP A 37 -38.05 9.76 42.92
CA ASP A 37 -39.40 9.35 43.34
C ASP A 37 -39.39 8.34 44.50
N GLN A 38 -38.29 7.60 44.71
CA GLN A 38 -38.20 6.54 45.71
C GLN A 38 -37.36 6.90 46.94
N VAL A 39 -36.25 7.61 46.75
CA VAL A 39 -35.27 7.89 47.81
C VAL A 39 -35.04 9.39 48.04
N GLY A 40 -35.80 10.25 47.35
CA GLY A 40 -35.66 11.70 47.40
C GLY A 40 -34.41 12.22 46.67
N ARG A 41 -34.39 13.52 46.38
CA ARG A 41 -33.33 14.17 45.58
C ARG A 41 -31.91 13.83 46.02
N SER A 42 -31.61 14.02 47.31
CA SER A 42 -30.26 13.78 47.84
C SER A 42 -29.85 12.31 47.77
N GLY A 43 -30.78 11.38 48.01
CA GLY A 43 -30.54 9.94 47.90
C GLY A 43 -30.32 9.51 46.44
N ALA A 44 -31.09 10.09 45.52
CA ALA A 44 -30.98 9.81 44.09
C ALA A 44 -29.65 10.29 43.50
N LEU A 45 -29.21 11.51 43.85
CA LEU A 45 -27.90 12.02 43.41
C LEU A 45 -26.73 11.22 43.99
N ALA A 46 -26.83 10.76 45.24
CA ALA A 46 -25.84 9.87 45.84
C ALA A 46 -25.79 8.51 45.12
N LEU A 47 -26.95 7.91 44.84
CA LEU A 47 -27.04 6.63 44.13
C LEU A 47 -26.48 6.71 42.70
N VAL A 48 -26.73 7.83 41.99
CA VAL A 48 -26.15 8.08 40.67
C VAL A 48 -24.64 8.27 40.77
N ARG A 49 -24.14 9.00 41.78
CA ARG A 49 -22.69 9.13 42.05
C ARG A 49 -22.05 7.76 42.28
N ASP A 50 -22.65 6.92 43.12
CA ASP A 50 -22.11 5.59 43.43
C ASP A 50 -22.07 4.69 42.18
N ALA A 51 -23.07 4.81 41.29
CA ALA A 51 -23.08 4.11 40.01
C ALA A 51 -22.04 4.63 39.01
N ILE A 52 -21.68 5.93 39.07
CA ILE A 52 -20.57 6.49 38.27
C ILE A 52 -19.22 6.01 38.79
N ASP A 53 -19.03 6.03 40.11
CA ASP A 53 -17.75 5.70 40.74
C ASP A 53 -17.45 4.19 40.72
N ALA A 54 -18.50 3.36 40.74
CA ALA A 54 -18.39 1.89 40.73
C ALA A 54 -19.53 1.23 39.92
N PRO A 55 -19.55 1.35 38.58
CA PRO A 55 -20.64 0.84 37.75
C PRO A 55 -20.79 -0.68 37.83
N ASP A 56 -19.69 -1.43 37.92
CA ASP A 56 -19.71 -2.91 37.97
C ASP A 56 -20.50 -3.46 39.18
N THR A 57 -20.55 -2.74 40.30
CA THR A 57 -21.28 -3.18 41.50
C THR A 57 -22.76 -2.86 41.45
N HIS A 58 -23.21 -2.09 40.45
CA HIS A 58 -24.57 -1.56 40.36
C HIS A 58 -25.36 -2.12 39.17
N LEU A 59 -24.82 -3.07 38.41
CA LEU A 59 -25.45 -3.64 37.21
C LEU A 59 -26.85 -4.21 37.46
N GLU A 60 -27.08 -4.83 38.61
CA GLU A 60 -28.39 -5.39 38.99
C GLU A 60 -29.25 -4.43 39.83
N HIS A 61 -28.79 -3.19 40.07
CA HIS A 61 -29.50 -2.26 40.93
C HIS A 61 -30.81 -1.79 40.28
N PRO A 62 -31.97 -1.87 40.97
CA PRO A 62 -33.29 -1.65 40.36
C PRO A 62 -33.51 -0.22 39.82
N LEU A 63 -32.76 0.77 40.33
CA LEU A 63 -32.91 2.19 39.95
C LEU A 63 -31.80 2.72 39.05
N VAL A 64 -30.59 2.19 39.16
CA VAL A 64 -29.39 2.71 38.45
C VAL A 64 -28.69 1.65 37.62
N GLY A 65 -29.20 0.40 37.56
CA GLY A 65 -28.61 -0.68 36.77
C GLY A 65 -28.52 -0.36 35.29
N ALA A 66 -29.54 0.32 34.72
CA ALA A 66 -29.48 0.79 33.34
C ALA A 66 -28.36 1.81 33.09
N LEU A 67 -28.11 2.71 34.06
CA LEU A 67 -27.00 3.67 34.00
C LEU A 67 -25.66 2.96 34.16
N ALA A 68 -25.54 2.05 35.12
CA ALA A 68 -24.35 1.24 35.36
C ALA A 68 -23.95 0.42 34.12
N THR A 69 -24.91 -0.27 33.49
CA THR A 69 -24.67 -0.98 32.22
C THR A 69 -24.19 -0.05 31.13
N ALA A 70 -24.84 1.11 30.95
CA ALA A 70 -24.44 2.07 29.92
C ALA A 70 -23.01 2.61 30.17
N LEU A 71 -22.62 2.84 31.43
CA LEU A 71 -21.27 3.27 31.79
C LEU A 71 -20.22 2.18 31.51
N VAL A 72 -20.49 0.92 31.84
CA VAL A 72 -19.60 -0.21 31.52
C VAL A 72 -19.46 -0.39 30.00
N GLU A 73 -20.56 -0.34 29.26
CA GLU A 73 -20.55 -0.47 27.80
C GLU A 73 -19.82 0.69 27.12
N GLU A 74 -19.99 1.92 27.61
CA GLU A 74 -19.24 3.08 27.15
C GLU A 74 -17.74 2.93 27.40
N ALA A 75 -17.35 2.60 28.62
CA ALA A 75 -15.95 2.41 29.00
C ALA A 75 -15.31 1.26 28.19
N ALA A 76 -16.04 0.17 27.97
CA ALA A 76 -15.58 -0.93 27.12
C ALA A 76 -15.43 -0.49 25.65
N ARG A 77 -16.34 0.35 25.14
CA ARG A 77 -16.23 0.90 23.78
C ARG A 77 -15.05 1.85 23.65
N GLU A 78 -14.85 2.75 24.62
CA GLU A 78 -13.70 3.67 24.65
C GLU A 78 -12.38 2.92 24.76
N ALA A 79 -12.31 1.90 25.62
CA ALA A 79 -11.14 1.02 25.72
C ALA A 79 -10.88 0.20 24.45
N ALA A 80 -11.92 -0.04 23.64
CA ALA A 80 -11.81 -0.70 22.34
C ALA A 80 -11.49 0.26 21.19
N LEU A 81 -11.46 1.59 21.43
CA LEU A 81 -11.06 2.54 20.39
C LEU A 81 -9.58 2.36 20.06
N PRO A 82 -9.22 2.40 18.76
CA PRO A 82 -7.82 2.34 18.35
C PRO A 82 -7.06 3.54 18.92
N ALA A 83 -5.84 3.29 19.39
CA ALA A 83 -4.98 4.34 19.91
C ALA A 83 -4.77 5.45 18.85
N PRO A 84 -4.70 6.72 19.26
CA PRO A 84 -4.43 7.81 18.34
C PRO A 84 -3.06 7.61 17.70
N PHE A 85 -2.98 7.93 16.40
CA PHE A 85 -1.70 7.96 15.71
C PHE A 85 -0.76 8.96 16.38
N THR A 86 0.47 8.52 16.64
CA THR A 86 1.53 9.36 17.21
C THR A 86 2.64 9.47 16.18
N GLU A 87 2.96 10.68 15.77
CA GLU A 87 4.08 10.95 14.85
C GLU A 87 5.43 10.81 15.55
N ARG A 88 6.50 10.73 14.77
CA ARG A 88 7.85 10.90 15.30
C ARG A 88 8.01 12.28 15.93
N GLU A 89 8.75 12.37 17.03
CA GLU A 89 9.15 13.65 17.63
C GLU A 89 9.95 14.52 16.64
N GLU A 90 10.84 13.88 15.87
CA GLU A 90 11.58 14.50 14.77
C GLU A 90 11.43 13.68 13.48
N PRO A 91 11.17 14.34 12.33
CA PRO A 91 11.14 13.66 11.05
C PRO A 91 12.44 12.89 10.79
N ALA A 92 12.32 11.69 10.21
CA ALA A 92 13.47 10.91 9.78
C ALA A 92 14.30 11.66 8.70
N PRO A 93 15.62 11.44 8.65
CA PRO A 93 16.48 12.09 7.67
C PRO A 93 16.26 11.52 6.25
N TYR A 94 16.39 12.37 5.24
CA TYR A 94 16.49 11.92 3.86
C TYR A 94 17.47 12.78 3.04
N ALA A 95 18.07 12.17 2.03
CA ALA A 95 18.87 12.87 1.03
C ALA A 95 18.04 13.17 -0.22
N SER A 96 18.31 14.30 -0.88
CA SER A 96 17.64 14.69 -2.12
C SER A 96 18.66 15.00 -3.20
N TRP A 97 18.43 14.46 -4.39
CA TRP A 97 19.18 14.76 -5.62
C TRP A 97 18.34 15.54 -6.63
N CYS A 98 17.20 16.08 -6.22
CA CYS A 98 16.39 16.95 -7.06
C CYS A 98 17.00 18.36 -7.08
N ALA A 99 17.36 18.86 -8.26
CA ALA A 99 17.72 20.27 -8.42
C ALA A 99 16.48 21.17 -8.28
N ASP A 100 15.38 20.81 -8.95
CA ASP A 100 14.08 21.47 -8.93
C ASP A 100 12.99 20.44 -8.59
N ALA A 101 12.78 20.17 -7.31
CA ALA A 101 11.80 19.19 -6.88
C ALA A 101 10.35 19.69 -7.07
N ASP A 102 9.47 18.83 -7.57
CA ASP A 102 8.03 19.04 -7.52
C ASP A 102 7.56 19.28 -6.07
N PRO A 103 6.87 20.39 -5.74
CA PRO A 103 6.42 20.67 -4.38
C PRO A 103 5.56 19.56 -3.78
N GLY A 104 4.74 18.90 -4.62
CA GLY A 104 3.93 17.76 -4.19
C GLY A 104 4.77 16.54 -3.81
N ALA A 105 5.87 16.30 -4.51
CA ALA A 105 6.83 15.26 -4.16
C ALA A 105 7.55 15.55 -2.84
N LEU A 106 7.95 16.81 -2.61
CA LEU A 106 8.57 17.22 -1.35
C LEU A 106 7.62 17.05 -0.16
N GLU A 107 6.35 17.42 -0.31
CA GLU A 107 5.31 17.23 0.70
C GLU A 107 5.11 15.74 1.02
N GLN A 108 5.00 14.90 -0.01
CA GLN A 108 4.87 13.45 0.15
C GLN A 108 6.08 12.82 0.83
N MET A 109 7.28 13.28 0.50
CA MET A 109 8.50 12.83 1.15
C MET A 109 8.53 13.25 2.62
N ALA A 110 8.20 14.51 2.93
CA ALA A 110 8.12 15.01 4.30
C ALA A 110 7.10 14.24 5.14
N ASN A 111 5.93 13.93 4.57
CA ASN A 111 4.92 13.09 5.21
C ASN A 111 5.43 11.68 5.50
N SER A 112 6.16 11.08 4.56
CA SER A 112 6.78 9.76 4.75
C SER A 112 7.80 9.76 5.90
N MET A 113 8.51 10.88 6.12
CA MET A 113 9.48 11.01 7.20
C MET A 113 8.86 11.18 8.59
N ARG A 114 7.55 11.45 8.70
CA ARG A 114 6.83 11.61 9.98
C ARG A 114 6.36 10.28 10.60
N LEU A 115 6.34 9.20 9.83
CA LEU A 115 5.83 7.90 10.30
C LEU A 115 6.75 7.29 11.38
N PRO A 116 6.21 6.70 12.45
CA PRO A 116 7.01 6.10 13.53
C PRO A 116 8.08 5.12 13.06
N SER A 117 7.72 4.25 12.10
CA SER A 117 8.60 3.20 11.59
C SER A 117 9.65 3.69 10.60
N THR A 118 9.58 4.94 10.11
CA THR A 118 10.54 5.45 9.13
C THR A 118 11.92 5.63 9.75
N VAL A 119 12.93 5.07 9.09
CA VAL A 119 14.35 5.16 9.49
C VAL A 119 15.08 6.23 8.67
N ARG A 120 14.90 6.22 7.36
CA ARG A 120 15.50 7.21 6.43
C ARG A 120 14.85 7.15 5.06
N GLY A 121 15.14 8.14 4.22
CA GLY A 121 14.73 8.12 2.83
C GLY A 121 15.75 8.71 1.86
N ALA A 122 15.40 8.63 0.57
CA ALA A 122 16.11 9.30 -0.51
C ALA A 122 15.11 9.76 -1.58
N LEU A 123 15.41 10.88 -2.24
CA LEU A 123 14.60 11.43 -3.32
C LEU A 123 15.44 11.59 -4.59
N MET A 124 15.02 10.90 -5.65
CA MET A 124 15.71 10.83 -6.93
C MET A 124 15.45 12.07 -7.81
N PRO A 125 16.32 12.39 -8.78
CA PRO A 125 16.18 13.59 -9.61
C PRO A 125 14.88 13.69 -10.42
N ASP A 126 14.23 12.57 -10.70
CA ASP A 126 12.98 12.45 -11.46
C ASP A 126 11.72 12.50 -10.57
N ALA A 127 11.87 12.90 -9.31
CA ALA A 127 10.79 12.83 -8.35
C ALA A 127 9.61 13.75 -8.69
N HIS A 128 8.41 13.18 -8.59
CA HIS A 128 7.15 13.89 -8.82
C HIS A 128 6.01 13.26 -8.02
N ARG A 129 4.93 14.03 -7.86
CA ARG A 129 3.76 13.62 -7.09
C ARG A 129 3.21 12.26 -7.51
N GLY A 130 3.03 11.38 -6.53
CA GLY A 130 2.39 10.07 -6.65
C GLY A 130 1.29 9.87 -5.60
N TYR A 131 1.32 8.72 -4.92
CA TYR A 131 0.39 8.35 -3.85
C TYR A 131 1.17 7.81 -2.65
N GLY A 132 1.02 8.37 -1.45
CA GLY A 132 1.85 8.00 -0.32
C GLY A 132 3.28 8.48 -0.54
N LEU A 133 4.21 7.57 -0.85
CA LEU A 133 5.55 7.90 -1.30
C LEU A 133 5.51 8.55 -2.72
N PRO A 134 6.30 9.60 -2.98
CA PRO A 134 6.40 10.16 -4.33
C PRO A 134 7.05 9.15 -5.28
N ILE A 135 6.79 9.32 -6.58
CA ILE A 135 7.59 8.63 -7.61
C ILE A 135 9.00 9.25 -7.55
N GLY A 136 10.04 8.45 -7.72
CA GLY A 136 11.43 8.80 -7.43
C GLY A 136 11.77 8.73 -5.92
N GLY A 137 10.86 8.25 -5.08
CA GLY A 137 11.08 8.13 -3.64
C GLY A 137 11.66 6.77 -3.23
N VAL A 138 12.54 6.79 -2.23
CA VAL A 138 13.02 5.62 -1.49
C VAL A 138 12.73 5.83 -0.01
N LEU A 139 12.14 4.83 0.63
CA LEU A 139 11.74 4.88 2.05
C LEU A 139 12.14 3.59 2.76
N ALA A 140 13.04 3.71 3.74
CA ALA A 140 13.42 2.61 4.60
C ALA A 140 12.62 2.68 5.91
N THR A 141 11.91 1.61 6.23
CA THR A 141 11.14 1.46 7.48
C THR A 141 11.60 0.24 8.25
N GLU A 142 11.42 0.26 9.56
CA GLU A 142 11.66 -0.88 10.44
C GLU A 142 10.36 -1.65 10.68
N GLY A 143 10.34 -2.96 10.39
CA GLY A 143 9.23 -3.85 10.73
C GLY A 143 7.91 -3.62 9.97
N THR A 144 7.80 -2.61 9.11
CA THR A 144 6.55 -2.27 8.41
C THR A 144 6.72 -2.25 6.90
N VAL A 145 5.69 -2.65 6.17
CA VAL A 145 5.60 -2.52 4.71
C VAL A 145 4.40 -1.64 4.31
N ILE A 146 4.60 -0.72 3.38
CA ILE A 146 3.61 0.28 2.95
C ILE A 146 3.22 -0.01 1.48
N PRO A 147 2.04 -0.57 1.20
CA PRO A 147 1.66 -0.97 -0.15
C PRO A 147 1.72 0.15 -1.20
N TYR A 148 1.31 1.38 -0.84
CA TYR A 148 1.39 2.52 -1.77
C TYR A 148 2.81 3.08 -1.94
N ALA A 149 3.73 2.80 -1.00
CA ALA A 149 5.15 3.11 -1.16
C ALA A 149 5.86 2.11 -2.09
N VAL A 150 5.30 0.91 -2.30
CA VAL A 150 5.68 0.02 -3.40
C VAL A 150 5.10 0.52 -4.73
N GLY A 151 3.83 0.93 -4.72
CA GLY A 151 3.10 1.44 -5.87
C GLY A 151 2.04 0.47 -6.40
N VAL A 152 1.15 1.01 -7.24
CA VAL A 152 -0.01 0.27 -7.78
C VAL A 152 0.36 -0.73 -8.87
N ASP A 153 1.47 -0.51 -9.57
CA ASP A 153 2.04 -1.44 -10.53
C ASP A 153 3.26 -2.11 -9.90
N ILE A 154 2.99 -3.14 -9.07
CA ILE A 154 4.01 -3.86 -8.32
C ILE A 154 5.03 -4.45 -9.28
N ALA A 155 6.30 -4.25 -8.99
CA ALA A 155 7.43 -4.70 -9.78
C ALA A 155 7.38 -4.27 -11.25
N CYS A 156 6.79 -3.10 -11.53
CA CYS A 156 7.05 -2.38 -12.77
C CYS A 156 8.56 -2.38 -13.02
N ARG A 157 8.98 -2.68 -14.25
CA ARG A 157 10.37 -2.99 -14.59
C ARG A 157 10.70 -2.69 -16.03
N MET A 158 12.00 -2.52 -16.25
CA MET A 158 12.60 -2.45 -17.58
C MET A 158 13.29 -3.77 -17.88
N LYS A 159 13.17 -4.26 -19.11
CA LYS A 159 13.99 -5.37 -19.63
C LYS A 159 14.58 -4.98 -20.97
N LEU A 160 15.90 -5.10 -21.08
CA LEU A 160 16.66 -4.93 -22.31
C LEU A 160 17.16 -6.30 -22.80
N THR A 161 16.99 -6.59 -24.07
CA THR A 161 17.55 -7.78 -24.74
C THR A 161 18.30 -7.36 -25.99
N VAL A 162 19.58 -7.71 -26.06
CA VAL A 162 20.42 -7.46 -27.23
C VAL A 162 20.35 -8.66 -28.17
N LEU A 163 20.12 -8.39 -29.46
CA LEU A 163 19.88 -9.41 -30.49
C LEU A 163 21.05 -9.50 -31.46
N ASP A 164 21.26 -10.69 -32.04
CA ASP A 164 22.25 -10.94 -33.10
C ASP A 164 21.80 -10.42 -34.49
N ILE A 165 21.16 -9.26 -34.52
CA ILE A 165 20.69 -8.58 -35.73
C ILE A 165 21.49 -7.30 -35.94
N ASP A 166 21.88 -7.05 -37.18
CA ASP A 166 22.55 -5.80 -37.58
C ASP A 166 21.66 -4.58 -37.24
N PRO A 167 22.13 -3.64 -36.39
CA PRO A 167 21.37 -2.44 -36.03
C PRO A 167 21.00 -1.56 -37.23
N ALA A 168 21.77 -1.59 -38.33
CA ALA A 168 21.48 -0.82 -39.53
C ALA A 168 20.10 -1.18 -40.14
N THR A 169 19.59 -2.38 -39.86
CA THR A 169 18.27 -2.82 -40.31
C THR A 169 17.12 -2.02 -39.70
N LEU A 170 17.30 -1.38 -38.54
CA LEU A 170 16.25 -0.61 -37.87
C LEU A 170 15.74 0.53 -38.76
N ARG A 171 16.66 1.20 -39.47
CA ARG A 171 16.33 2.29 -40.42
C ARG A 171 15.75 1.75 -41.72
N GLY A 172 16.28 0.62 -42.23
CA GLY A 172 15.88 0.04 -43.51
C GLY A 172 14.60 -0.80 -43.47
N SER A 173 14.07 -1.14 -42.28
CA SER A 173 12.95 -2.07 -42.12
C SER A 173 12.05 -1.75 -40.92
N LYS A 174 11.83 -0.46 -40.63
CA LYS A 174 10.99 0.00 -39.51
C LYS A 174 9.64 -0.74 -39.44
N ASP A 175 8.93 -0.84 -40.56
CA ASP A 175 7.63 -1.52 -40.65
C ASP A 175 7.66 -2.98 -40.18
N ARG A 176 8.76 -3.70 -40.43
CA ARG A 176 8.93 -5.09 -39.98
C ARG A 176 8.93 -5.15 -38.46
N TYR A 177 9.70 -4.26 -37.83
CA TYR A 177 9.84 -4.21 -36.38
C TYR A 177 8.54 -3.78 -35.71
N GLU A 178 7.92 -2.69 -36.17
CA GLU A 178 6.65 -2.21 -35.65
C GLU A 178 5.55 -3.27 -35.74
N LYS A 179 5.37 -3.91 -36.91
CA LYS A 179 4.41 -5.00 -37.08
C LYS A 179 4.71 -6.21 -36.20
N THR A 180 5.99 -6.47 -35.92
CA THR A 180 6.39 -7.56 -35.01
C THR A 180 5.96 -7.22 -33.58
N LEU A 181 6.24 -6.00 -33.09
CA LEU A 181 5.80 -5.59 -31.75
C LEU A 181 4.28 -5.67 -31.62
N LEU A 182 3.53 -5.08 -32.55
CA LEU A 182 2.07 -5.09 -32.50
C LEU A 182 1.44 -6.48 -32.58
N ARG A 183 2.12 -7.46 -33.19
CA ARG A 183 1.63 -8.84 -33.30
C ARG A 183 2.05 -9.69 -32.10
N GLU A 184 3.24 -9.47 -31.57
CA GLU A 184 3.82 -10.35 -30.55
C GLU A 184 3.55 -9.90 -29.11
N THR A 185 2.99 -8.71 -28.91
CA THR A 185 2.46 -8.27 -27.61
C THR A 185 1.08 -7.61 -27.78
N ALA A 186 0.45 -7.23 -26.67
CA ALA A 186 -0.81 -6.53 -26.65
C ALA A 186 -0.75 -5.30 -25.74
N PHE A 187 -1.28 -4.18 -26.24
CA PHE A 187 -1.37 -2.91 -25.52
C PHE A 187 -2.81 -2.60 -25.13
N GLY A 188 -2.98 -1.82 -24.07
CA GLY A 188 -4.26 -1.39 -23.54
C GLY A 188 -4.60 -1.97 -22.18
N THR A 189 -5.48 -1.27 -21.47
CA THR A 189 -6.03 -1.72 -20.19
C THR A 189 -6.87 -2.97 -20.40
N GLY A 190 -6.56 -4.05 -19.67
CA GLY A 190 -7.29 -5.31 -19.82
C GLY A 190 -6.96 -6.11 -21.08
N ALA A 191 -5.98 -5.67 -21.87
CA ALA A 191 -5.55 -6.38 -23.06
C ALA A 191 -5.08 -7.80 -22.74
N VAL A 192 -5.33 -8.72 -23.67
CA VAL A 192 -4.95 -10.14 -23.60
C VAL A 192 -4.49 -10.59 -24.98
N LEU A 193 -3.60 -11.58 -25.01
CA LEU A 193 -3.29 -12.29 -26.25
C LEU A 193 -4.40 -13.29 -26.58
N ASN A 194 -4.56 -13.61 -27.87
CA ASN A 194 -5.44 -14.70 -28.29
C ASN A 194 -4.99 -16.01 -27.64
N ALA A 195 -5.93 -16.89 -27.28
CA ALA A 195 -5.60 -18.13 -26.56
C ALA A 195 -4.54 -19.00 -27.26
N LYS A 196 -4.61 -19.12 -28.59
CA LYS A 196 -3.64 -19.88 -29.42
C LYS A 196 -2.24 -19.27 -29.44
N ASP A 197 -2.14 -17.98 -29.13
CA ASP A 197 -0.92 -17.19 -29.17
C ASP A 197 -0.38 -16.99 -27.75
N ARG A 198 -0.92 -17.62 -26.70
CA ARG A 198 -0.35 -17.50 -25.35
C ARG A 198 0.83 -18.45 -25.20
N LEU A 199 1.92 -17.95 -24.62
CA LEU A 199 3.00 -18.80 -24.13
C LEU A 199 2.75 -19.10 -22.65
N ASP A 200 3.19 -20.29 -22.23
CA ASP A 200 3.21 -20.64 -20.82
C ASP A 200 4.50 -20.16 -20.15
N HIS A 201 4.49 -20.13 -18.82
CA HIS A 201 5.65 -19.84 -18.00
C HIS A 201 5.45 -20.44 -16.62
N ASP A 202 6.50 -21.03 -16.04
CA ASP A 202 6.51 -21.70 -14.73
C ASP A 202 5.96 -20.84 -13.56
N VAL A 203 5.84 -19.52 -13.76
CA VAL A 203 5.27 -18.63 -12.75
C VAL A 203 3.78 -18.94 -12.52
N LEU A 204 3.07 -19.41 -13.54
CA LEU A 204 1.64 -19.77 -13.47
C LEU A 204 1.38 -21.10 -12.78
N ASP A 205 2.42 -21.94 -12.66
CA ASP A 205 2.41 -23.23 -11.97
C ASP A 205 2.91 -23.14 -10.53
N SER A 206 3.36 -21.96 -10.11
CA SER A 206 3.77 -21.71 -8.73
C SER A 206 2.63 -22.04 -7.77
N GLY A 207 2.90 -22.89 -6.76
CA GLY A 207 1.95 -23.18 -5.67
C GLY A 207 1.51 -21.93 -4.91
N ARG A 208 2.24 -20.81 -5.06
CA ARG A 208 1.89 -19.53 -4.45
C ARG A 208 0.53 -18.98 -4.88
N TRP A 209 0.03 -19.36 -6.06
CA TRP A 209 -1.32 -18.98 -6.47
C TRP A 209 -2.41 -19.60 -5.60
N THR A 210 -2.16 -20.72 -4.91
CA THR A 210 -3.20 -21.42 -4.15
C THR A 210 -3.23 -21.09 -2.66
N GLU A 211 -2.17 -20.48 -2.11
CA GLU A 211 -2.04 -20.20 -0.67
C GLU A 211 -3.00 -19.11 -0.18
N LEU A 212 -3.21 -18.06 -0.98
CA LEU A 212 -4.13 -16.97 -0.64
C LEU A 212 -5.34 -17.00 -1.56
N GLN A 213 -6.55 -16.87 -0.99
CA GLN A 213 -7.79 -16.82 -1.78
C GLN A 213 -7.77 -15.69 -2.81
N LEU A 214 -7.17 -14.54 -2.46
CA LEU A 214 -6.94 -13.44 -3.39
C LEU A 214 -6.14 -13.89 -4.61
N LEU A 215 -4.98 -14.51 -4.39
CA LEU A 215 -4.09 -14.94 -5.48
C LEU A 215 -4.76 -16.02 -6.34
N ARG A 216 -5.50 -16.96 -5.72
CA ARG A 216 -6.23 -18.01 -6.43
C ARG A 216 -7.21 -17.42 -7.44
N ASN A 217 -7.94 -16.38 -7.03
CA ASN A 217 -8.89 -15.66 -7.88
C ASN A 217 -8.20 -14.85 -8.99
N LEU A 218 -6.92 -14.51 -8.82
CA LEU A 218 -6.13 -13.73 -9.78
C LEU A 218 -5.40 -14.59 -10.82
N ARG A 219 -5.20 -15.89 -10.57
CA ARG A 219 -4.39 -16.78 -11.43
C ARG A 219 -4.87 -16.78 -12.89
N GLU A 220 -6.17 -16.93 -13.14
CA GLU A 220 -6.70 -16.96 -14.51
C GLU A 220 -6.50 -15.62 -15.24
N LYS A 221 -6.62 -14.51 -14.51
CA LYS A 221 -6.33 -13.18 -15.06
C LYS A 221 -4.84 -13.03 -15.35
N ALA A 222 -3.97 -13.51 -14.47
CA ALA A 222 -2.53 -13.52 -14.69
C ALA A 222 -2.17 -14.31 -15.96
N ALA A 223 -2.72 -15.51 -16.12
CA ALA A 223 -2.55 -16.32 -17.33
C ALA A 223 -3.04 -15.61 -18.60
N ALA A 224 -4.17 -14.90 -18.53
CA ALA A 224 -4.70 -14.17 -19.67
C ALA A 224 -3.86 -12.93 -20.06
N GLN A 225 -3.19 -12.30 -19.10
CA GLN A 225 -2.39 -11.08 -19.29
C GLN A 225 -0.89 -11.31 -19.38
N LEU A 226 -0.41 -12.53 -19.20
CA LEU A 226 0.98 -12.91 -19.37
C LEU A 226 1.45 -12.56 -20.80
N GLY A 227 2.57 -11.83 -20.90
CA GLY A 227 3.14 -11.40 -22.17
C GLY A 227 2.48 -10.17 -22.81
N THR A 228 1.59 -9.48 -22.10
CA THR A 228 1.00 -8.21 -22.54
C THR A 228 1.82 -7.02 -22.05
N SER A 229 1.89 -5.96 -22.85
CA SER A 229 2.63 -4.74 -22.51
C SER A 229 1.83 -3.83 -21.60
N GLY A 230 0.53 -3.69 -21.86
CA GLY A 230 -0.34 -2.83 -21.06
C GLY A 230 -0.56 -1.42 -21.56
N SER A 231 -0.80 -0.51 -20.62
CA SER A 231 -1.22 0.87 -20.84
C SER A 231 -0.49 1.81 -19.87
N GLY A 232 -0.72 3.12 -19.98
CA GLY A 232 -0.01 4.12 -19.19
C GLY A 232 1.35 4.42 -19.81
N ASN A 233 2.41 4.41 -19.01
CA ASN A 233 3.78 4.63 -19.47
C ASN A 233 4.44 3.36 -20.03
N HIS A 234 3.73 2.24 -20.13
CA HIS A 234 4.28 0.97 -20.62
C HIS A 234 4.51 0.99 -22.13
N PHE A 235 5.65 0.46 -22.56
CA PHE A 235 6.06 0.40 -23.96
C PHE A 235 6.90 -0.84 -24.26
N VAL A 236 7.02 -1.16 -25.55
CA VAL A 236 8.04 -2.06 -26.08
C VAL A 236 8.59 -1.41 -27.32
N GLU A 237 9.91 -1.33 -27.45
CA GLU A 237 10.56 -0.63 -28.55
C GLU A 237 11.87 -1.28 -28.95
N PHE A 238 12.27 -1.06 -30.21
CA PHE A 238 13.61 -1.36 -30.67
C PHE A 238 14.46 -0.11 -30.64
N GLY A 239 15.71 -0.26 -30.23
CA GLY A 239 16.71 0.81 -30.20
C GLY A 239 18.10 0.32 -30.57
N GLU A 240 19.02 1.27 -30.75
CA GLU A 240 20.44 1.00 -30.92
C GLU A 240 21.13 1.12 -29.55
N LEU A 241 21.76 0.06 -29.08
CA LEU A 241 22.64 0.07 -27.90
C LEU A 241 24.08 0.28 -28.38
N THR A 242 24.74 1.35 -27.95
CA THR A 242 26.16 1.58 -28.27
C THR A 242 27.00 1.42 -27.02
N LEU A 243 27.94 0.48 -27.06
CA LEU A 243 28.94 0.24 -26.04
C LEU A 243 30.27 0.86 -26.49
N THR A 244 30.85 1.71 -25.64
CA THR A 244 32.16 2.34 -25.91
C THR A 244 33.34 1.53 -25.37
N GLU A 245 33.06 0.65 -24.42
CA GLU A 245 33.98 -0.28 -23.78
C GLU A 245 33.28 -1.64 -23.58
N PRO A 246 34.01 -2.74 -23.34
CA PRO A 246 33.40 -4.04 -23.10
C PRO A 246 32.49 -4.00 -21.87
N ASP A 247 31.22 -4.37 -22.04
CA ASP A 247 30.21 -4.42 -20.97
C ASP A 247 29.13 -5.44 -21.32
N LEU A 248 28.37 -5.93 -20.34
CA LEU A 248 27.30 -6.93 -20.51
C LEU A 248 27.73 -8.22 -21.24
N GLY A 249 29.04 -8.52 -21.24
CA GLY A 249 29.64 -9.64 -21.98
C GLY A 249 29.79 -9.41 -23.48
N LEU A 250 29.71 -8.16 -23.94
CA LEU A 250 29.84 -7.75 -25.33
C LEU A 250 31.06 -6.85 -25.53
N GLU A 251 31.61 -6.88 -26.74
CA GLU A 251 32.68 -5.96 -27.17
C GLU A 251 32.13 -4.55 -27.45
N PRO A 252 33.00 -3.53 -27.55
CA PRO A 252 32.59 -2.21 -28.01
C PRO A 252 31.95 -2.28 -29.40
N GLY A 253 30.81 -1.61 -29.57
CA GLY A 253 30.05 -1.66 -30.81
C GLY A 253 28.62 -1.16 -30.67
N THR A 254 27.92 -1.11 -31.80
CA THR A 254 26.48 -0.80 -31.83
C THR A 254 25.70 -2.09 -32.09
N TYR A 255 24.63 -2.30 -31.32
CA TYR A 255 23.81 -3.50 -31.34
C TYR A 255 22.33 -3.14 -31.45
N LEU A 256 21.54 -4.02 -32.07
CA LEU A 256 20.08 -3.92 -31.99
C LEU A 256 19.61 -4.43 -30.63
N ALA A 257 18.82 -3.62 -29.92
CA ALA A 257 18.24 -4.01 -28.64
C ALA A 257 16.71 -3.85 -28.65
N LEU A 258 16.05 -4.74 -27.93
CA LEU A 258 14.62 -4.68 -27.60
C LEU A 258 14.51 -4.24 -26.14
N MET A 259 13.83 -3.12 -25.90
CA MET A 259 13.50 -2.63 -24.57
C MET A 259 12.01 -2.80 -24.32
N SER A 260 11.63 -3.26 -23.13
CA SER A 260 10.25 -3.20 -22.67
C SER A 260 10.15 -2.56 -21.29
N HIS A 261 9.09 -1.78 -21.11
CA HIS A 261 8.62 -1.23 -19.85
C HIS A 261 7.22 -1.76 -19.56
N SER A 262 7.07 -2.58 -18.53
CA SER A 262 5.78 -3.12 -18.09
C SER A 262 5.88 -3.55 -16.63
N GLY A 263 4.87 -4.26 -16.13
CA GLY A 263 4.81 -4.68 -14.73
C GLY A 263 3.92 -5.89 -14.53
N SER A 264 3.36 -6.02 -13.34
CA SER A 264 2.54 -7.18 -12.94
C SER A 264 1.07 -7.09 -13.38
N ARG A 265 0.76 -6.13 -14.27
CA ARG A 265 -0.51 -5.99 -14.97
C ARG A 265 -1.71 -5.86 -14.01
N GLY A 266 -2.89 -6.30 -14.44
CA GLY A 266 -4.10 -6.30 -13.62
C GLY A 266 -3.99 -7.08 -12.31
N PRO A 267 -3.34 -8.26 -12.25
CA PRO A 267 -3.09 -8.95 -10.99
C PRO A 267 -2.36 -8.08 -9.96
N GLY A 268 -1.27 -7.43 -10.36
CA GLY A 268 -0.51 -6.53 -9.50
C GLY A 268 -1.34 -5.38 -8.95
N ALA A 269 -2.09 -4.72 -9.83
CA ALA A 269 -2.98 -3.64 -9.44
C ALA A 269 -4.06 -4.09 -8.45
N MET A 270 -4.59 -5.32 -8.59
CA MET A 270 -5.56 -5.88 -7.64
C MET A 270 -4.93 -6.25 -6.30
N VAL A 271 -3.70 -6.78 -6.28
CA VAL A 271 -2.94 -7.01 -5.05
C VAL A 271 -2.69 -5.69 -4.33
N ALA A 272 -2.11 -4.70 -5.02
CA ALA A 272 -1.83 -3.39 -4.45
C ALA A 272 -3.11 -2.73 -3.90
N GLY A 273 -4.21 -2.76 -4.67
CA GLY A 273 -5.48 -2.19 -4.24
C GLY A 273 -6.11 -2.90 -3.04
N HIS A 274 -6.01 -4.24 -2.95
CA HIS A 274 -6.52 -4.99 -1.80
C HIS A 274 -5.76 -4.63 -0.52
N PHE A 275 -4.44 -4.75 -0.54
CA PHE A 275 -3.62 -4.52 0.66
C PHE A 275 -3.52 -3.05 1.06
N SER A 276 -3.61 -2.11 0.11
CA SER A 276 -3.71 -0.68 0.44
C SER A 276 -5.01 -0.33 1.16
N ARG A 277 -6.14 -0.98 0.81
CA ARG A 277 -7.39 -0.80 1.54
C ARG A 277 -7.31 -1.41 2.93
N LEU A 278 -6.79 -2.64 3.03
CA LEU A 278 -6.61 -3.33 4.29
C LEU A 278 -5.71 -2.53 5.26
N ALA A 279 -4.57 -2.02 4.78
CA ALA A 279 -3.70 -1.16 5.59
C ALA A 279 -4.45 0.06 6.13
N ARG A 280 -5.27 0.73 5.31
CA ARG A 280 -6.09 1.88 5.77
C ARG A 280 -7.15 1.48 6.79
N GLU A 281 -7.78 0.32 6.63
CA GLU A 281 -8.76 -0.22 7.58
C GLU A 281 -8.13 -0.53 8.94
N LEU A 282 -6.87 -0.97 8.96
CA LEU A 282 -6.09 -1.23 10.18
C LEU A 282 -5.58 0.04 10.87
N HIS A 283 -5.56 1.18 10.17
CA HIS A 283 -5.09 2.46 10.70
C HIS A 283 -6.18 3.56 10.64
N PRO A 284 -7.31 3.40 11.34
CA PRO A 284 -8.45 4.32 11.27
C PRO A 284 -8.18 5.68 11.94
N THR A 285 -7.13 5.78 12.78
CA THR A 285 -6.73 7.03 13.47
C THR A 285 -5.64 7.79 12.71
N LEU A 286 -5.19 7.27 11.56
CA LEU A 286 -4.18 7.93 10.74
C LEU A 286 -4.78 9.17 10.06
N PRO A 287 -4.12 10.35 10.12
CA PRO A 287 -4.60 11.56 9.46
C PRO A 287 -4.82 11.35 7.96
N ASP A 288 -5.79 12.06 7.38
CA ASP A 288 -6.16 11.93 5.97
C ASP A 288 -4.98 12.18 5.02
N GLU A 289 -4.09 13.13 5.34
CA GLU A 289 -2.91 13.41 4.53
C GLU A 289 -1.87 12.27 4.56
N LEU A 290 -1.93 11.39 5.57
CA LEU A 290 -1.07 10.23 5.74
C LEU A 290 -1.79 8.92 5.37
N ALA A 291 -3.06 8.95 4.96
CA ALA A 291 -3.84 7.74 4.70
C ALA A 291 -3.22 6.83 3.63
N HIS A 292 -2.50 7.39 2.64
CA HIS A 292 -1.77 6.60 1.64
C HIS A 292 -0.41 6.08 2.12
N LEU A 293 -0.02 6.36 3.36
CA LEU A 293 1.15 5.82 4.05
C LEU A 293 0.77 4.77 5.09
N ALA A 294 -0.51 4.38 5.17
CA ALA A 294 -0.94 3.26 6.01
C ALA A 294 -0.13 2.00 5.68
N TRP A 295 0.28 1.28 6.72
CA TRP A 295 1.23 0.19 6.63
C TRP A 295 0.62 -1.16 7.05
N LEU A 296 1.41 -2.21 6.88
CA LEU A 296 1.17 -3.53 7.43
C LEU A 296 2.42 -3.92 8.21
N ASP A 297 2.25 -4.42 9.42
CA ASP A 297 3.36 -4.93 10.23
C ASP A 297 3.84 -6.27 9.63
N MET A 298 5.15 -6.40 9.41
CA MET A 298 5.75 -7.59 8.79
C MET A 298 5.52 -8.88 9.59
N ASP A 299 5.31 -8.75 10.90
CA ASP A 299 5.01 -9.84 11.82
C ASP A 299 3.50 -10.17 11.93
N SER A 300 2.63 -9.43 11.24
CA SER A 300 1.20 -9.73 11.15
C SER A 300 0.89 -10.72 10.03
N ASP A 301 -0.28 -11.35 10.09
CA ASP A 301 -0.75 -12.23 8.99
C ASP A 301 -0.95 -11.43 7.70
N GLU A 302 -1.45 -10.20 7.80
CA GLU A 302 -1.67 -9.28 6.70
C GLU A 302 -0.35 -8.82 6.05
N GLY A 303 0.66 -8.46 6.85
CA GLY A 303 1.98 -8.09 6.34
C GLY A 303 2.67 -9.26 5.64
N ARG A 304 2.66 -10.46 6.25
CA ARG A 304 3.16 -11.68 5.60
C ARG A 304 2.43 -12.00 4.30
N ALA A 305 1.09 -11.89 4.29
CA ALA A 305 0.29 -12.13 3.10
C ALA A 305 0.58 -11.11 1.99
N TYR A 306 0.75 -9.83 2.33
CA TYR A 306 1.13 -8.82 1.35
C TYR A 306 2.53 -9.09 0.80
N TRP A 307 3.51 -9.34 1.67
CA TRP A 307 4.88 -9.63 1.27
C TRP A 307 4.93 -10.81 0.29
N TYR A 308 4.18 -11.87 0.62
CA TYR A 308 4.04 -13.04 -0.22
C TYR A 308 3.44 -12.73 -1.60
N ALA A 309 2.31 -12.00 -1.62
CA ALA A 309 1.64 -11.61 -2.84
C ALA A 309 2.51 -10.66 -3.69
N MET A 310 3.16 -9.69 -3.08
CA MET A 310 4.07 -8.74 -3.72
C MET A 310 5.22 -9.48 -4.42
N ASN A 311 5.86 -10.44 -3.75
CA ASN A 311 6.93 -11.23 -4.35
C ASN A 311 6.46 -12.08 -5.53
N LEU A 312 5.26 -12.69 -5.44
CA LEU A 312 4.68 -13.38 -6.60
C LEU A 312 4.40 -12.42 -7.77
N MET A 313 3.93 -11.19 -7.49
CA MET A 313 3.76 -10.17 -8.53
C MET A 313 5.11 -9.73 -9.12
N GLY A 314 6.18 -9.72 -8.32
CA GLY A 314 7.56 -9.55 -8.77
C GLY A 314 7.96 -10.54 -9.85
N ASP A 315 7.80 -11.83 -9.55
CA ASP A 315 8.15 -12.91 -10.47
C ASP A 315 7.21 -12.92 -11.69
N PHE A 316 5.93 -12.62 -11.50
CA PHE A 316 4.97 -12.51 -12.59
C PHE A 316 5.31 -11.36 -13.54
N ALA A 317 5.74 -10.21 -13.02
CA ALA A 317 6.21 -9.10 -13.86
C ALA A 317 7.44 -9.53 -14.70
N SER A 318 8.43 -10.18 -14.09
CA SER A 318 9.60 -10.70 -14.83
C SER A 318 9.17 -11.68 -15.94
N ALA A 319 8.26 -12.60 -15.63
CA ALA A 319 7.71 -13.55 -16.60
C ALA A 319 6.96 -12.86 -17.76
N CYS A 320 6.20 -11.78 -17.50
CA CYS A 320 5.58 -10.98 -18.56
C CYS A 320 6.61 -10.44 -19.54
N HIS A 321 7.70 -9.86 -19.03
CA HIS A 321 8.79 -9.35 -19.86
C HIS A 321 9.51 -10.46 -20.62
N TRP A 322 9.77 -11.60 -19.97
CA TRP A 322 10.35 -12.77 -20.63
C TRP A 322 9.48 -13.22 -21.80
N VAL A 323 8.16 -13.36 -21.61
CA VAL A 323 7.24 -13.79 -22.68
C VAL A 323 7.22 -12.77 -23.82
N ILE A 324 7.16 -11.47 -23.55
CA ILE A 324 7.23 -10.44 -24.60
C ILE A 324 8.50 -10.62 -25.44
N HIS A 325 9.65 -10.71 -24.78
CA HIS A 325 10.95 -10.80 -25.44
C HIS A 325 11.12 -12.11 -26.20
N GLU A 326 10.65 -13.22 -25.62
CA GLU A 326 10.67 -14.56 -26.20
C GLU A 326 9.89 -14.63 -27.52
N ARG A 327 8.68 -14.06 -27.52
CA ARG A 327 7.82 -14.01 -28.70
C ARG A 327 8.44 -13.16 -29.80
N VAL A 328 8.92 -11.97 -29.44
CA VAL A 328 9.55 -11.04 -30.39
C VAL A 328 10.80 -11.64 -31.00
N ARG A 329 11.73 -12.19 -30.19
CA ARG A 329 12.96 -12.80 -30.74
C ARG A 329 12.65 -14.00 -31.64
N THR A 330 11.65 -14.81 -31.27
CA THR A 330 11.26 -16.00 -32.05
C THR A 330 10.66 -15.60 -33.39
N ALA A 331 9.79 -14.58 -33.40
CA ALA A 331 9.23 -14.02 -34.62
C ALA A 331 10.30 -13.44 -35.57
N LEU A 332 11.37 -12.87 -34.99
CA LEU A 332 12.51 -12.36 -35.75
C LEU A 332 13.55 -13.41 -36.12
N LYS A 333 13.46 -14.63 -35.56
CA LYS A 333 14.46 -15.70 -35.64
C LYS A 333 15.84 -15.25 -35.14
N ALA A 334 15.84 -14.42 -34.09
CA ALA A 334 17.04 -13.86 -33.49
C ALA A 334 17.52 -14.70 -32.30
N LYS A 335 18.83 -14.73 -32.10
CA LYS A 335 19.46 -15.17 -30.86
C LYS A 335 19.64 -13.98 -29.92
N VAL A 336 19.59 -14.28 -28.63
CA VAL A 336 19.91 -13.32 -27.58
C VAL A 336 21.41 -13.33 -27.36
N LEU A 337 22.05 -12.16 -27.47
CA LEU A 337 23.45 -11.99 -27.13
C LEU A 337 23.62 -11.76 -25.63
N THR A 338 22.79 -10.89 -25.06
CA THR A 338 22.74 -10.62 -23.62
C THR A 338 21.39 -9.99 -23.24
N SER A 339 21.07 -9.97 -21.96
CA SER A 339 19.89 -9.27 -21.44
C SER A 339 20.10 -8.78 -20.03
N VAL A 340 19.49 -7.64 -19.70
CA VAL A 340 19.44 -7.09 -18.34
C VAL A 340 18.01 -6.68 -18.03
N GLU A 341 17.60 -6.81 -16.77
CA GLU A 341 16.32 -6.30 -16.29
C GLU A 341 16.47 -5.73 -14.88
N ASN A 342 15.67 -4.72 -14.56
CA ASN A 342 15.62 -4.14 -13.23
C ASN A 342 14.22 -3.58 -12.95
N HIS A 343 13.72 -3.77 -11.74
CA HIS A 343 12.40 -3.30 -11.31
C HIS A 343 12.51 -2.10 -10.37
N HIS A 344 11.56 -1.18 -10.50
CA HIS A 344 11.65 0.15 -9.90
C HIS A 344 10.46 0.51 -8.98
N ASN A 345 9.53 -0.43 -8.79
CA ASN A 345 8.39 -0.33 -7.87
C ASN A 345 8.32 -1.58 -6.99
N PHE A 346 9.02 -1.62 -5.87
CA PHE A 346 9.09 -2.81 -5.03
C PHE A 346 9.55 -2.49 -3.61
N ALA A 347 9.48 -3.47 -2.71
CA ALA A 347 10.11 -3.41 -1.41
C ALA A 347 11.05 -4.60 -1.21
N TRP A 348 12.20 -4.35 -0.58
CA TRP A 348 13.22 -5.35 -0.30
C TRP A 348 13.55 -5.35 1.18
N LEU A 349 13.95 -6.51 1.71
CA LEU A 349 14.63 -6.59 2.99
C LEU A 349 16.12 -6.34 2.75
N GLU A 350 16.67 -5.31 3.38
CA GLU A 350 18.07 -4.91 3.23
C GLU A 350 18.69 -4.63 4.59
N GLU A 351 19.95 -5.02 4.76
CA GLU A 351 20.73 -4.67 5.94
C GLU A 351 21.40 -3.31 5.71
N HIS A 352 21.08 -2.32 6.55
CA HIS A 352 21.73 -1.02 6.55
C HIS A 352 22.11 -0.62 7.97
N ASP A 353 23.38 -0.25 8.19
CA ASP A 353 23.93 0.08 9.52
C ASP A 353 23.66 -1.01 10.59
N GLY A 354 23.73 -2.28 10.18
CA GLY A 354 23.48 -3.43 11.05
C GLY A 354 22.01 -3.67 11.43
N ARG A 355 21.07 -3.01 10.74
CA ARG A 355 19.62 -3.18 10.93
C ARG A 355 19.00 -3.74 9.66
N GLU A 356 18.14 -4.74 9.80
CA GLU A 356 17.30 -5.20 8.70
C GLU A 356 16.12 -4.22 8.52
N LEU A 357 16.00 -3.65 7.33
CA LEU A 357 14.99 -2.65 6.98
C LEU A 357 14.16 -3.11 5.79
N VAL A 358 12.89 -2.72 5.78
CA VAL A 358 12.03 -2.81 4.60
C VAL A 358 12.26 -1.55 3.76
N VAL A 359 12.97 -1.69 2.64
CA VAL A 359 13.32 -0.59 1.74
C VAL A 359 12.36 -0.56 0.57
N HIS A 360 11.47 0.43 0.57
CA HIS A 360 10.53 0.72 -0.50
C HIS A 360 11.21 1.58 -1.54
N ARG A 361 11.08 1.21 -2.83
CA ARG A 361 11.47 2.07 -3.95
C ARG A 361 10.29 2.19 -4.90
N LYS A 362 9.94 3.43 -5.24
CA LYS A 362 8.86 3.75 -6.18
C LYS A 362 9.37 4.69 -7.24
N GLY A 363 9.47 4.21 -8.46
CA GLY A 363 10.23 4.89 -9.50
C GLY A 363 11.72 5.01 -9.19
N ALA A 364 12.29 4.09 -8.39
CA ALA A 364 13.71 4.08 -8.06
C ALA A 364 14.24 2.65 -8.09
N THR A 365 15.48 2.47 -8.55
CA THR A 365 16.10 1.15 -8.71
C THR A 365 17.16 0.87 -7.65
N PRO A 366 17.35 -0.39 -7.23
CA PRO A 366 18.58 -0.80 -6.56
C PRO A 366 19.80 -0.50 -7.45
N ALA A 367 20.90 -0.05 -6.83
CA ALA A 367 22.11 0.41 -7.52
C ALA A 367 23.40 -0.06 -6.81
N GLY A 368 23.35 -1.18 -6.09
CA GLY A 368 24.46 -1.79 -5.36
C GLY A 368 24.59 -3.26 -5.68
#